data_AF-A0A942E6M0-F1
#
_entry.id   AF-A0A942E6M0-F1
#
_cell.length_a   1.000
_cell.length_b   1.000
_cell.length_c   1.000
_cell.angle_alpha   90.00
_cell.angle_beta   90.00
_cell.angle_gamma   90.00
#
_symmetry.space_group_name_H-M   'P 1'
#
loop_
_entity.id
_entity.type
_entity.pdbx_description
1 polymer ?
#
loop_
_entity_poly.entity_id
_entity_poly.type
_entity_poly.pdbx_seq_one_letter_code
_entity_poly.pdbx_strand_id
1 'polypeptide(L)' 'MHACDAEFGSVVQMIRAAVELAMLADTDHVTLDDFDRTYASFSGCRPSKNVFKADNWEELEPWTALLRDDDRA' A
#
# COMPACT_ATOMS: atom_id res chain seq x y z
N MET A 1 -10.75 -17.71 -2.80
CA MET A 1 -10.21 -16.65 -3.66
C MET A 1 -9.72 -15.53 -2.75
N HIS A 2 -8.48 -15.54 -2.24
CA HIS A 2 -8.11 -14.54 -1.21
C HIS A 2 -6.66 -14.06 -1.31
N ALA A 3 -6.09 -13.95 -2.51
CA ALA A 3 -4.78 -13.29 -2.67
C ALA A 3 -4.77 -11.83 -2.17
N CYS A 4 -5.96 -11.24 -1.98
CA CYS A 4 -6.15 -9.89 -1.46
C CYS A 4 -6.88 -9.87 -0.10
N ASP A 5 -7.15 -10.99 0.57
CA ASP A 5 -7.85 -11.05 1.86
C ASP A 5 -9.07 -10.11 2.01
N ALA A 6 -10.00 -10.13 1.05
CA ALA A 6 -11.16 -9.23 0.94
C ALA A 6 -10.86 -7.74 0.62
N GLU A 7 -9.60 -7.38 0.41
CA GLU A 7 -9.12 -6.00 0.14
C GLU A 7 -8.91 -5.66 -1.34
N PHE A 8 -9.57 -6.39 -2.26
CA PHE A 8 -9.40 -6.13 -3.70
C PHE A 8 -9.75 -4.68 -4.08
N GLY A 9 -10.81 -4.11 -3.49
CA GLY A 9 -11.19 -2.72 -3.72
C GLY A 9 -10.11 -1.72 -3.26
N SER A 10 -9.54 -1.95 -2.08
CA SER A 10 -8.46 -1.14 -1.50
C SER A 10 -7.19 -1.20 -2.34
N VAL A 11 -6.84 -2.37 -2.89
CA VAL A 11 -5.72 -2.53 -3.83
C VAL A 11 -5.94 -1.71 -5.09
N VAL A 12 -7.13 -1.74 -5.69
CA VAL A 12 -7.45 -0.93 -6.87
C VAL A 12 -7.37 0.56 -6.57
N GLN A 13 -7.85 1.00 -5.40
CA GLN A 13 -7.73 2.41 -4.98
C GLN A 13 -6.27 2.84 -4.82
N MET A 14 -5.42 1.99 -4.23
CA MET A 14 -3.99 2.24 -4.08
C MET A 14 -3.31 2.38 -5.44
N ILE A 15 -3.61 1.50 -6.40
CA ILE A 15 -3.07 1.60 -7.77
C ILE A 15 -3.47 2.94 -8.41
N ARG A 16 -4.73 3.34 -8.28
CA ARG A 16 -5.22 4.61 -8.83
C ARG A 16 -4.52 5.82 -8.21
N ALA A 17 -4.32 5.81 -6.89
CA ALA A 17 -3.66 6.91 -6.19
C ALA A 17 -2.16 6.99 -6.54
N ALA A 18 -1.46 5.86 -6.71
CA ALA A 18 -0.08 5.87 -7.20
C ALA A 18 0.03 6.45 -8.63
N VAL A 19 -0.91 6.10 -9.52
CA VAL A 19 -0.99 6.70 -10.87
C VAL A 19 -1.25 8.20 -10.80
N GLU A 20 -2.15 8.64 -9.91
CA GLU A 20 -2.45 10.07 -9.72
C GLU A 20 -1.22 10.85 -9.24
N LEU A 21 -0.42 10.29 -8.33
CA LEU A 21 0.84 10.90 -7.90
C LEU A 21 1.82 11.06 -9.07
N ALA A 22 1.99 10.03 -9.89
CA ALA A 22 2.87 10.08 -11.07
C ALA A 22 2.40 11.14 -12.09
N MET A 23 1.09 11.25 -12.32
CA MET A 23 0.50 12.27 -13.19
C MET A 23 0.69 13.69 -12.64
N LEU A 24 0.47 13.90 -11.33
CA LEU A 24 0.67 15.20 -10.67
C LEU A 24 2.15 15.63 -10.68
N ALA A 25 3.07 14.66 -10.70
CA ALA A 25 4.50 14.88 -10.81
C ALA A 25 4.99 15.10 -12.27
N ASP A 26 4.09 15.08 -13.27
CA ASP A 26 4.41 15.18 -14.70
C ASP A 26 5.44 14.14 -15.15
N THR A 27 5.26 12.90 -14.68
CA THR A 27 6.13 11.76 -15.03
C THR A 27 5.41 10.78 -15.94
N ASP A 28 6.17 10.14 -16.84
CA ASP A 28 5.62 9.18 -17.81
C ASP A 28 5.35 7.79 -17.22
N HIS A 29 5.88 7.50 -16.03
CA HIS A 29 5.89 6.17 -15.44
C HIS A 29 5.64 6.21 -13.94
N VAL A 30 4.80 5.29 -13.47
CA VAL A 30 4.63 5.04 -12.04
C VAL A 30 5.89 4.34 -11.51
N THR A 31 6.40 4.83 -10.39
CA THR A 31 7.58 4.30 -9.71
C THR A 31 7.20 3.52 -8.46
N LEU A 32 8.17 2.79 -7.90
CA LEU A 32 8.01 2.14 -6.60
C LEU A 32 7.73 3.15 -5.47
N ASP A 33 8.28 4.37 -5.58
CA ASP A 33 8.08 5.42 -4.59
C ASP A 33 6.63 5.91 -4.55
N ASP A 34 5.96 5.98 -5.70
CA ASP A 34 4.54 6.35 -5.77
C ASP A 34 3.66 5.32 -5.04
N PHE A 35 3.99 4.03 -5.19
CA PHE A 35 3.33 2.96 -4.46
C PHE A 35 3.64 3.00 -2.97
N ASP A 36 4.89 3.22 -2.57
CA ASP A 36 5.28 3.32 -1.16
C ASP A 36 4.57 4.50 -0.46
N ARG A 37 4.56 5.68 -1.08
CA ARG A 37 3.89 6.88 -0.55
C ARG A 37 2.39 6.69 -0.42
N THR A 38 1.78 6.04 -1.41
CA THR A 38 0.36 5.72 -1.37
C THR A 38 0.08 4.68 -0.29
N TYR A 39 0.86 3.61 -0.22
CA TYR A 39 0.73 2.59 0.82
C TYR A 39 0.84 3.20 2.21
N ALA A 40 1.81 4.09 2.45
CA ALA A 40 1.96 4.80 3.73
C ALA A 40 0.77 5.73 4.05
N SER A 41 0.11 6.32 3.04
CA SER A 41 -1.10 7.13 3.24
C SER A 41 -2.35 6.31 3.55
N PHE A 42 -2.45 5.11 3.00
CA PHE A 42 -3.61 4.23 3.16
C PHE A 42 -3.48 3.33 4.40
N SER A 43 -2.29 2.75 4.61
CA SER A 43 -1.97 1.84 5.72
C SER A 43 -1.56 2.58 6.99
N GLY A 44 -1.85 1.95 8.15
CA GLY A 44 -1.24 2.32 9.43
C GLY A 44 0.11 1.63 9.68
N CYS A 45 0.64 0.90 8.69
CA CYS A 45 1.78 0.04 8.88
C CYS A 45 3.09 0.81 9.02
N ARG A 46 3.99 0.26 9.84
CA ARG A 46 5.38 0.71 9.93
C ARG A 46 6.08 0.52 8.58
N PRO A 47 7.08 1.34 8.22
CA PRO A 47 7.83 1.18 6.96
C PRO A 47 8.41 -0.23 6.75
N SER A 48 8.87 -0.90 7.82
CA SER A 48 9.39 -2.27 7.76
C SER A 48 8.33 -3.34 7.52
N LYS A 49 7.05 -2.96 7.54
CA LYS A 49 5.89 -3.81 7.22
C LYS A 49 5.20 -3.37 5.92
N ASN A 50 5.80 -2.44 5.18
CA ASN A 50 5.33 -2.05 3.86
C ASN A 50 5.72 -3.13 2.83
N VAL A 51 4.73 -3.63 2.09
CA VAL A 51 4.92 -4.66 1.05
C VAL A 51 5.91 -4.25 -0.05
N PHE A 52 6.11 -2.95 -0.27
CA PHE A 52 7.02 -2.42 -1.28
C PHE A 52 8.47 -2.24 -0.79
N LYS A 53 8.70 -2.27 0.54
CA LYS A 53 10.02 -2.01 1.15
C LYS A 53 10.52 -3.11 2.07
N ALA A 54 9.70 -4.11 2.38
CA ALA A 54 10.09 -5.19 3.27
C ALA A 54 11.20 -6.06 2.66
N ASP A 55 12.28 -6.25 3.41
CA ASP A 55 13.40 -7.10 3.00
C ASP A 55 12.97 -8.59 2.93
N ASN A 56 12.13 -9.02 3.88
CA ASN A 56 11.62 -10.38 3.99
C ASN A 56 10.09 -10.39 3.87
N TRP A 57 9.57 -10.55 2.65
CA TRP A 57 8.13 -10.53 2.40
C TRP A 57 7.35 -11.60 3.18
N GLU A 58 7.98 -12.73 3.52
CA GLU A 58 7.38 -13.83 4.30
C GLU A 58 7.04 -13.43 5.74
N GLU A 59 7.68 -12.38 6.27
CA GLU A 59 7.42 -11.85 7.62
C GLU A 59 6.33 -10.78 7.66
N LEU A 60 5.73 -10.48 6.50
CA LEU A 60 4.58 -9.60 6.43
C LEU A 60 3.33 -10.34 6.89
N GLU A 61 2.45 -9.60 7.56
CA GLU A 61 1.12 -10.06 7.93
C GLU A 61 0.11 -9.24 7.11
N PRO A 62 -0.21 -9.64 5.86
CA PRO A 62 -0.96 -8.79 4.92
C PRO A 62 -2.35 -8.39 5.44
N TRP A 63 -2.96 -9.19 6.31
CA TRP A 63 -4.23 -8.92 6.97
C TRP A 63 -4.18 -7.77 7.98
N THR A 64 -2.99 -7.26 8.33
CA THR A 64 -2.82 -6.13 9.26
C THR A 64 -2.59 -4.80 8.54
N ALA A 65 -2.47 -4.81 7.21
CA ALA A 65 -2.09 -3.66 6.39
C ALA A 65 -3.00 -2.42 6.56
N LEU A 66 -4.25 -2.61 6.97
CA LEU A 66 -5.24 -1.54 7.09
C LEU A 66 -5.62 -1.21 8.53
N LEU A 67 -5.05 -1.90 9.52
CA LEU A 67 -5.30 -1.55 10.91
C LEU A 67 -4.47 -0.31 11.24
N ARG A 68 -5.06 0.88 11.12
CA ARG A 68 -4.56 2.04 11.86
C ARG A 68 -4.78 1.76 13.34
N ASP A 69 -3.98 2.38 14.20
CA ASP A 69 -4.18 2.24 15.65
C ASP A 69 -5.62 2.62 16.06
N ASP A 70 -6.24 3.55 15.31
CA ASP A 70 -7.64 3.98 15.46
C ASP A 70 -8.69 2.95 15.03
N ASP A 71 -8.33 1.95 14.22
CA ASP A 71 -9.25 0.93 13.69
C ASP A 71 -9.36 -0.32 14.59
N ARG A 72 -8.60 -0.38 15.70
CA ARG A 72 -8.57 -1.52 16.63
C ARG A 72 -9.63 -1.47 17.75
N ALA A 73 -10.56 -0.52 17.70
CA ALA A 73 -11.55 -0.23 18.76
C ALA A 73 -12.74 -1.21 18.78
#